data_AF-A0AAU7T809-F1
#
_entry.id   AF-A0AAU7T809-F1
#
_cell.length_a   1.000
_cell.length_b   1.000
_cell.length_c   1.000
_cell.angle_alpha   90.00
_cell.angle_beta   90.00
_cell.angle_gamma   90.00
#
_symmetry.space_group_name_H-M   'P 1'
#
loop_
_entity.id
_entity.type
_entity.pdbx_description
1 polymer ?
#
loop_
_entity_poly.entity_id
_entity_poly.type
_entity_poly.pdbx_seq_one_letter_code
_entity_poly.pdbx_strand_id
1 'polypeptide(L)'
;MADNGSQRTIGLRAKWAIVLASLAIVAVAALTVVVLDDGGEPSGTAPAPSATVTQPGRTVTVTSTPKPAEPTTKPTAGPSHREFRYQPLWPFTSESAAAAWQEAYRSGGKQPWHLDAGQTALSFTTGFLGFDEIGLVVSKSVRGDEAYVSVGYRAEKNPPSVAAVIHLARLGQGDDAPWEVVGTRDRTLTITQPRYGALAGSPLTVGGRITGVDESIRVDVRQASTGERLGTSCCVPGGGERQPWSAQVTFRGATDPAIVVVASTGGHYQEVEAFAVTAVRTAD
;
A
#
# COMPACT_ATOMS: atom_id res chain seq x y z
N MET A 1 46.31 51.79 -21.32
CA MET A 1 47.27 51.65 -22.44
C MET A 1 47.46 50.16 -22.63
N ALA A 2 46.95 49.65 -23.76
CA ALA A 2 46.98 48.27 -24.29
C ALA A 2 46.29 47.16 -23.48
N ASP A 3 45.67 46.11 -24.03
CA ASP A 3 45.01 45.76 -25.32
C ASP A 3 44.55 44.30 -25.08
N ASN A 4 43.25 43.98 -24.97
CA ASN A 4 42.34 43.48 -26.01
C ASN A 4 42.73 42.15 -26.70
N GLY A 5 41.81 41.17 -26.70
CA GLY A 5 41.89 39.88 -27.41
C GLY A 5 41.04 38.78 -26.73
N SER A 6 39.71 38.72 -26.91
CA SER A 6 39.00 37.93 -27.94
C SER A 6 39.29 36.41 -27.81
N GLN A 7 38.36 35.47 -27.57
CA GLN A 7 37.02 35.31 -28.15
C GLN A 7 36.04 34.49 -27.29
N ARG A 8 34.75 34.81 -27.44
CA ARG A 8 33.58 33.94 -27.20
C ARG A 8 33.33 33.04 -28.41
N THR A 9 32.91 31.79 -28.18
CA THR A 9 31.90 31.01 -28.95
C THR A 9 31.65 29.70 -28.17
N ILE A 10 30.47 29.43 -27.59
CA ILE A 10 29.21 28.91 -28.18
C ILE A 10 29.40 27.57 -28.92
N GLY A 11 28.67 26.54 -28.49
CA GLY A 11 28.36 25.35 -29.30
C GLY A 11 28.35 24.05 -28.49
N LEU A 12 27.20 23.64 -27.94
CA LEU A 12 26.28 22.64 -28.50
C LEU A 12 26.66 21.16 -28.26
N ARG A 13 25.83 20.53 -27.42
CA ARG A 13 25.16 19.22 -27.63
C ARG A 13 25.94 18.11 -28.34
N ALA A 14 26.18 17.02 -27.63
CA ALA A 14 26.25 15.68 -28.22
C ALA A 14 25.15 14.80 -27.59
N LYS A 15 24.02 14.73 -28.28
CA LYS A 15 22.98 13.71 -28.08
C LYS A 15 23.47 12.44 -28.78
N TRP A 16 23.60 11.34 -28.06
CA TRP A 16 23.70 10.02 -28.69
C TRP A 16 22.30 9.45 -28.83
N ALA A 17 21.92 9.25 -30.08
CA ALA A 17 20.76 8.46 -30.47
C ALA A 17 21.19 6.99 -30.52
N ILE A 18 20.43 6.11 -29.87
CA ILE A 18 20.35 4.71 -30.28
C ILE A 18 18.87 4.43 -30.54
N VAL A 19 18.56 4.26 -31.82
CA VAL A 19 17.30 3.73 -32.31
C VAL A 19 17.45 2.23 -32.39
N LEU A 20 16.65 1.49 -31.63
CA LEU A 20 16.27 0.12 -32.00
C LEU A 20 14.78 -0.06 -31.75
N ALA A 21 14.06 -0.17 -32.87
CA ALA A 21 12.67 -0.60 -32.91
C ALA A 21 12.60 -2.12 -32.66
N SER A 22 11.64 -2.56 -31.86
CA SER A 22 11.11 -3.93 -31.93
C SER A 22 9.67 -3.93 -31.43
N LEU A 23 8.77 -4.03 -32.39
CA LEU A 23 7.34 -4.22 -32.26
C LEU A 23 7.09 -5.70 -31.92
N ALA A 24 6.42 -6.00 -30.82
CA ALA A 24 5.80 -7.31 -30.60
C ALA A 24 4.42 -7.12 -29.98
N ILE A 25 3.41 -7.11 -30.85
CA ILE A 25 2.00 -7.23 -30.49
C ILE A 25 1.76 -8.71 -30.17
N VAL A 26 1.39 -9.03 -28.93
CA VAL A 26 0.82 -10.34 -28.60
C VAL A 26 -0.64 -10.13 -28.20
N ALA A 27 -1.53 -10.45 -29.14
CA ALA A 27 -2.93 -10.66 -28.86
C ALA A 27 -3.09 -11.99 -28.12
N VAL A 28 -3.57 -11.97 -26.87
CA VAL A 28 -3.98 -13.18 -26.16
C VAL A 28 -5.46 -13.41 -26.44
N ALA A 29 -5.73 -14.41 -27.28
CA ALA A 29 -7.06 -14.97 -27.46
C ALA A 29 -7.45 -15.76 -26.20
N ALA A 30 -8.60 -15.43 -25.61
CA ALA A 30 -9.20 -16.20 -24.55
C ALA A 30 -9.77 -17.51 -25.13
N LEU A 31 -9.20 -18.66 -24.75
CA LEU A 31 -9.78 -19.96 -25.01
C LEU A 31 -10.58 -20.40 -23.76
N THR A 32 -11.89 -20.28 -23.83
CA THR A 32 -12.81 -20.90 -22.87
C THR A 32 -12.90 -22.39 -23.16
N VAL A 33 -12.40 -23.23 -22.26
CA VAL A 33 -12.71 -24.66 -22.27
C VAL A 33 -13.99 -24.86 -21.46
N VAL A 34 -15.08 -25.14 -22.16
CA VAL A 34 -16.32 -25.70 -21.61
C VAL A 34 -16.11 -27.22 -21.57
N VAL A 35 -16.14 -27.82 -20.39
CA VAL A 35 -16.38 -29.26 -20.23
C VAL A 35 -17.80 -29.43 -19.70
N LEU A 36 -18.65 -29.97 -20.56
CA LEU A 36 -19.90 -30.64 -20.20
C LEU A 36 -19.52 -32.06 -19.78
N ASP A 37 -19.98 -32.49 -18.61
CA ASP A 37 -20.12 -33.91 -18.31
C ASP A 37 -21.50 -34.11 -17.68
N ASP A 38 -22.28 -34.98 -18.31
CA ASP A 38 -23.71 -35.18 -18.15
C ASP A 38 -23.92 -36.67 -17.85
N GLY A 39 -24.72 -36.95 -16.82
CA GLY A 39 -25.49 -38.19 -16.70
C GLY A 39 -24.83 -39.40 -16.02
N GLY A 40 -25.35 -39.76 -14.83
CA GLY A 40 -25.12 -41.08 -14.25
C GLY A 40 -25.67 -41.33 -12.84
N GLU A 41 -26.95 -41.07 -12.58
CA GLU A 41 -27.72 -41.66 -11.46
C GLU A 41 -28.06 -43.15 -11.76
N PRO A 42 -28.27 -44.06 -10.76
CA PRO A 42 -29.57 -44.07 -10.05
C PRO A 42 -29.63 -44.56 -8.59
N SER A 43 -30.64 -44.00 -7.91
CA SER A 43 -31.60 -44.64 -6.99
C SER A 43 -31.20 -45.00 -5.55
N GLY A 44 -31.91 -44.41 -4.58
CA GLY A 44 -31.93 -44.87 -3.19
C GLY A 44 -32.85 -44.10 -2.22
N THR A 45 -34.17 -44.22 -2.42
CA THR A 45 -35.26 -44.34 -1.41
C THR A 45 -35.49 -43.29 -0.29
N ALA A 46 -36.78 -42.96 -0.16
CA ALA A 46 -37.49 -41.96 0.66
C ALA A 46 -37.58 -42.24 2.20
N PRO A 47 -38.15 -41.32 3.01
CA PRO A 47 -37.86 -41.16 4.45
C PRO A 47 -38.78 -41.94 5.41
N ALA A 48 -38.29 -42.15 6.64
CA ALA A 48 -39.01 -42.80 7.75
C ALA A 48 -39.78 -41.80 8.65
N PRO A 49 -40.87 -42.22 9.34
CA PRO A 49 -41.86 -41.33 9.97
C PRO A 49 -41.54 -40.93 11.42
N SER A 50 -42.13 -39.80 11.85
CA SER A 50 -42.16 -39.34 13.25
C SER A 50 -43.09 -40.17 14.13
N ALA A 51 -42.62 -40.54 15.32
CA ALA A 51 -43.44 -41.19 16.34
C ALA A 51 -44.20 -40.16 17.19
N THR A 52 -45.53 -40.26 17.21
CA THR A 52 -46.41 -39.63 18.19
C THR A 52 -46.52 -40.54 19.41
N VAL A 53 -46.26 -40.00 20.60
CA VAL A 53 -46.56 -40.67 21.88
C VAL A 53 -47.58 -39.83 22.64
N THR A 54 -48.72 -40.45 22.95
CA THR A 54 -49.80 -39.91 23.79
C THR A 54 -49.74 -40.59 25.16
N GLN A 55 -49.78 -39.82 26.26
CA GLN A 55 -50.26 -40.27 27.57
C GLN A 55 -50.73 -39.09 28.45
N PRO A 56 -51.57 -39.33 29.49
CA PRO A 56 -52.64 -38.42 29.88
C PRO A 56 -52.37 -37.65 31.18
N GLY A 57 -52.99 -36.46 31.26
CA GLY A 57 -53.71 -35.92 32.42
C GLY A 57 -52.97 -35.73 33.74
N ARG A 58 -52.67 -34.47 34.08
CA ARG A 58 -52.82 -33.95 35.45
C ARG A 58 -53.22 -32.47 35.42
N THR A 59 -54.43 -32.20 35.89
CA THR A 59 -54.93 -30.84 36.18
C THR A 59 -54.24 -30.32 37.44
N VAL A 60 -53.57 -29.17 37.35
CA VAL A 60 -53.22 -28.35 38.52
C VAL A 60 -53.56 -26.90 38.22
N THR A 61 -54.41 -26.35 39.07
CA THR A 61 -54.93 -24.98 39.06
C THR A 61 -53.82 -23.96 39.36
N VAL A 62 -53.92 -22.81 38.70
CA VAL A 62 -53.01 -21.66 38.66
C VAL A 62 -52.88 -20.93 40.02
N THR A 63 -51.65 -20.52 40.35
CA THR A 63 -51.40 -19.34 41.21
C THR A 63 -50.47 -18.39 40.45
N SER A 64 -51.00 -17.23 40.05
CA SER A 64 -50.26 -16.17 39.36
C SER A 64 -49.43 -15.36 40.36
N THR A 65 -48.10 -15.52 40.29
CA THR A 65 -47.14 -14.64 40.97
C THR A 65 -46.72 -13.51 40.03
N PRO A 66 -46.66 -12.24 40.46
CA PRO A 66 -46.25 -11.14 39.60
C PRO A 66 -44.76 -11.28 39.22
N LYS A 67 -44.46 -11.22 37.92
CA LYS A 67 -43.11 -11.18 37.36
C LYS A 67 -42.45 -9.83 37.71
N PRO A 68 -41.24 -9.81 38.30
CA PRO A 68 -40.47 -8.56 38.45
C PRO A 68 -40.19 -7.94 37.08
N ALA A 69 -40.48 -6.65 36.93
CA ALA A 69 -40.16 -5.89 35.74
C ALA A 69 -38.63 -5.77 35.62
N GLU A 70 -38.08 -6.41 34.59
CA GLU A 70 -36.68 -6.29 34.21
C GLU A 70 -36.50 -4.94 33.47
N PRO A 71 -35.57 -4.08 33.90
CA PRO A 71 -35.34 -2.82 33.21
C PRO A 71 -34.82 -3.12 31.80
N THR A 72 -35.61 -2.78 30.79
CA THR A 72 -35.21 -2.84 29.38
C THR A 72 -34.33 -1.64 29.08
N THR A 73 -33.08 -1.66 29.55
CA THR A 73 -32.03 -0.78 29.00
C THR A 73 -31.44 -1.47 27.78
N LYS A 74 -32.03 -1.18 26.61
CA LYS A 74 -31.38 -1.42 25.32
C LYS A 74 -30.02 -0.72 25.37
N PRO A 75 -28.88 -1.40 25.15
CA PRO A 75 -27.61 -0.71 25.01
C PRO A 75 -27.75 0.25 23.85
N THR A 76 -27.70 1.56 24.12
CA THR A 76 -27.43 2.55 23.09
C THR A 76 -26.10 2.14 22.46
N ALA A 77 -26.14 1.70 21.21
CA ALA A 77 -24.92 1.47 20.45
C ALA A 77 -24.16 2.79 20.46
N GLY A 78 -23.06 2.86 21.22
CA GLY A 78 -22.09 3.93 21.08
C GLY A 78 -21.59 3.96 19.63
N PRO A 79 -21.00 5.08 19.18
CA PRO A 79 -20.39 5.13 17.86
C PRO A 79 -19.45 3.93 17.72
N SER A 80 -19.63 3.15 16.65
CA SER A 80 -18.78 2.01 16.35
C SER A 80 -17.35 2.50 16.20
N HIS A 81 -16.46 2.07 17.09
CA HIS A 81 -15.05 2.41 17.04
C HIS A 81 -14.42 1.74 15.81
N ARG A 82 -13.86 2.54 14.89
CA ARG A 82 -13.08 2.04 13.76
C ARG A 82 -11.80 1.41 14.29
N GLU A 83 -11.59 0.13 14.04
CA GLU A 83 -10.33 -0.56 14.34
C GLU A 83 -9.35 -0.36 13.18
N PHE A 84 -8.14 0.15 13.46
CA PHE A 84 -7.09 0.25 12.45
C PHE A 84 -6.36 -1.09 12.34
N ARG A 85 -6.32 -1.66 11.14
CA ARG A 85 -5.87 -3.06 10.90
C ARG A 85 -4.49 -3.15 10.24
N TYR A 86 -3.84 -2.01 10.05
CA TYR A 86 -2.59 -1.88 9.33
C TYR A 86 -1.47 -1.52 10.30
N GLN A 87 -0.24 -1.83 9.91
CA GLN A 87 0.96 -1.21 10.48
C GLN A 87 1.07 0.22 9.94
N PRO A 88 0.91 1.27 10.77
CA PRO A 88 1.17 2.64 10.35
C PRO A 88 2.62 2.77 9.87
N LEU A 89 2.81 3.58 8.84
CA LEU A 89 4.09 3.78 8.18
C LEU A 89 4.42 5.26 8.12
N TRP A 90 3.54 6.09 7.58
CA TRP A 90 3.73 7.54 7.51
C TRP A 90 2.38 8.25 7.26
N PRO A 91 2.10 9.43 7.84
CA PRO A 91 3.00 10.23 8.68
C PRO A 91 2.85 9.97 10.19
N PHE A 92 1.80 9.28 10.61
CA PHE A 92 1.47 9.10 12.01
C PHE A 92 1.86 7.69 12.42
N THR A 93 3.07 7.55 12.96
CA THR A 93 3.66 6.28 13.44
C THR A 93 2.83 5.57 14.52
N SER A 94 1.71 6.15 14.98
CA SER A 94 0.74 5.57 15.90
C SER A 94 -0.66 6.20 15.75
N GLU A 95 -1.68 5.48 16.24
CA GLU A 95 -3.04 6.02 16.39
C GLU A 95 -3.08 7.26 17.29
N SER A 96 -2.26 7.31 18.34
CA SER A 96 -2.20 8.46 19.26
C SER A 96 -1.66 9.71 18.59
N ALA A 97 -0.69 9.58 17.69
CA ALA A 97 -0.17 10.70 16.90
C ALA A 97 -1.22 11.24 15.93
N ALA A 98 -1.97 10.35 15.28
CA ALA A 98 -3.09 10.74 14.41
C ALA A 98 -4.21 11.43 15.20
N ALA A 99 -4.58 10.92 16.37
CA ALA A 99 -5.60 11.53 17.23
C ALA A 99 -5.19 12.93 17.70
N ALA A 100 -3.93 13.12 18.09
CA ALA A 100 -3.39 14.44 18.46
C ALA A 100 -3.44 15.42 17.28
N TRP A 101 -3.14 14.94 16.06
CA TRP A 101 -3.29 15.75 14.85
C TRP A 101 -4.76 16.11 14.59
N GLN A 102 -5.70 15.16 14.72
CA GLN A 102 -7.13 15.42 14.50
C GLN A 102 -7.66 16.51 15.45
N GLU A 103 -7.26 16.49 16.73
CA GLU A 103 -7.63 17.52 17.69
C GLU A 103 -7.07 18.90 17.31
N ALA A 104 -5.81 18.95 16.88
CA ALA A 104 -5.19 20.18 16.36
C ALA A 104 -5.85 20.67 15.06
N TYR A 105 -6.31 19.75 14.21
CA TYR A 105 -7.04 20.07 12.98
C TYR A 105 -8.42 20.67 13.29
N ARG A 106 -9.20 20.07 14.21
CA ARG A 106 -10.52 20.59 14.60
C ARG A 106 -10.47 21.96 15.25
N SER A 107 -9.39 22.26 15.98
CA SER A 107 -9.22 23.55 16.67
C SER A 107 -8.68 24.68 15.78
N GLY A 108 -7.93 24.37 14.70
CA GLY A 108 -7.27 25.41 13.91
C GLY A 108 -6.93 25.07 12.45
N GLY A 109 -7.39 23.93 11.92
CA GLY A 109 -7.25 23.57 10.50
C GLY A 109 -5.82 23.25 10.04
N LYS A 110 -4.92 22.84 10.94
CA LYS A 110 -3.51 22.59 10.61
C LYS A 110 -3.34 21.43 9.62
N GLN A 111 -2.47 21.61 8.61
CA GLN A 111 -2.08 20.57 7.64
C GLN A 111 -3.29 19.85 7.00
N PRO A 112 -4.21 20.58 6.32
CA PRO A 112 -5.43 19.98 5.76
C PRO A 112 -5.17 18.87 4.72
N TRP A 113 -3.95 18.81 4.19
CA TRP A 113 -3.54 17.79 3.22
C TRP A 113 -3.64 16.36 3.77
N HIS A 114 -3.57 16.13 5.08
CA HIS A 114 -3.76 14.79 5.64
C HIS A 114 -5.17 14.21 5.39
N LEU A 115 -6.15 15.05 5.02
CA LEU A 115 -7.50 14.59 4.63
C LEU A 115 -7.64 14.29 3.14
N ASP A 116 -6.69 14.69 2.30
CA ASP A 116 -6.68 14.35 0.88
C ASP A 116 -5.67 13.23 0.58
N ALA A 117 -6.18 12.04 0.23
CA ALA A 117 -5.33 10.88 -0.05
C ALA A 117 -4.29 11.13 -1.16
N GLY A 118 -4.59 11.97 -2.15
CA GLY A 118 -3.68 12.30 -3.23
C GLY A 118 -2.53 13.20 -2.76
N GLN A 119 -2.84 14.23 -1.98
CA GLN A 119 -1.84 15.11 -1.38
C GLN A 119 -0.99 14.38 -0.33
N THR A 120 -1.56 13.47 0.45
CA THR A 120 -0.79 12.59 1.35
C THR A 120 0.16 11.69 0.56
N ALA A 121 -0.32 11.05 -0.53
CA ALA A 121 0.51 10.20 -1.37
C ALA A 121 1.66 10.96 -2.05
N LEU A 122 1.41 12.19 -2.53
CA LEU A 122 2.47 13.04 -3.10
C LEU A 122 3.45 13.51 -2.03
N SER A 123 2.96 13.96 -0.87
CA SER A 123 3.83 14.37 0.25
C SER A 123 4.73 13.24 0.72
N PHE A 124 4.22 12.00 0.76
CA PHE A 124 5.01 10.82 1.02
C PHE A 124 6.06 10.59 -0.08
N THR A 125 5.67 10.69 -1.34
CA THR A 125 6.55 10.35 -2.47
C THR A 125 7.64 11.40 -2.72
N THR A 126 7.28 12.67 -2.84
CA THR A 126 8.26 13.74 -3.14
C THR A 126 8.93 14.25 -1.86
N GLY A 127 8.18 14.36 -0.76
CA GLY A 127 8.70 14.90 0.50
C GLY A 127 9.48 13.87 1.33
N PHE A 128 8.84 12.74 1.65
CA PHE A 128 9.45 11.74 2.55
C PHE A 128 10.45 10.82 1.83
N LEU A 129 10.12 10.33 0.62
CA LEU A 129 11.05 9.47 -0.15
C LEU A 129 12.11 10.28 -0.90
N GLY A 130 11.80 11.52 -1.29
CA GLY A 130 12.67 12.38 -2.10
C GLY A 130 12.63 12.07 -3.59
N PHE A 131 11.55 11.46 -4.09
CA PHE A 131 11.38 11.15 -5.52
C PHE A 131 10.68 12.34 -6.22
N ASP A 132 11.41 13.44 -6.36
CA ASP A 132 10.91 14.74 -6.83
C ASP A 132 10.30 14.69 -8.24
N GLU A 133 10.75 13.76 -9.08
CA GLU A 133 10.22 13.53 -10.43
C GLU A 133 8.81 12.89 -10.43
N ILE A 134 8.42 12.23 -9.33
CA ILE A 134 7.12 11.53 -9.19
C ILE A 134 6.07 12.49 -8.60
N GLY A 135 5.88 13.61 -9.28
CA GLY A 135 5.03 14.71 -8.83
C GLY A 135 3.55 14.65 -9.26
N LEU A 136 3.09 13.55 -9.86
CA LEU A 136 1.75 13.45 -10.46
C LEU A 136 0.89 12.36 -9.82
N VAL A 137 -0.33 12.72 -9.40
CA VAL A 137 -1.41 11.74 -9.19
C VAL A 137 -2.00 11.37 -10.54
N VAL A 138 -1.78 10.13 -10.96
CA VAL A 138 -2.30 9.59 -12.24
C VAL A 138 -3.75 9.11 -12.08
N SER A 139 -4.06 8.47 -10.95
CA SER A 139 -5.43 8.07 -10.61
C SER A 139 -5.60 7.92 -9.10
N LYS A 140 -6.84 8.02 -8.62
CA LYS A 140 -7.21 7.87 -7.21
C LYS A 140 -8.51 7.08 -7.10
N SER A 141 -8.54 6.09 -6.22
CA SER A 141 -9.75 5.34 -5.85
C SER A 141 -9.88 5.29 -4.34
N VAL A 142 -11.00 5.74 -3.79
CA VAL A 142 -11.32 5.67 -2.35
C VAL A 142 -12.46 4.68 -2.15
N ARG A 143 -12.32 3.78 -1.19
CA ARG A 143 -13.29 2.71 -0.87
C ARG A 143 -13.38 2.56 0.65
N GLY A 144 -14.41 3.14 1.24
CA GLY A 144 -14.56 3.17 2.70
C GLY A 144 -13.35 3.84 3.35
N ASP A 145 -12.65 3.08 4.18
CA ASP A 145 -11.50 3.55 4.97
C ASP A 145 -10.16 3.36 4.26
N GLU A 146 -10.17 3.00 2.97
CA GLU A 146 -8.97 2.76 2.19
C GLU A 146 -8.93 3.62 0.92
N ALA A 147 -7.73 3.97 0.51
CA ALA A 147 -7.47 4.64 -0.76
C ALA A 147 -6.29 4.00 -1.50
N TYR A 148 -6.39 3.95 -2.82
CA TYR A 148 -5.33 3.54 -3.72
C TYR A 148 -5.04 4.70 -4.66
N VAL A 149 -3.82 5.23 -4.57
CA VAL A 149 -3.40 6.40 -5.34
C VAL A 149 -2.24 6.00 -6.24
N SER A 150 -2.47 6.02 -7.56
CA SER A 150 -1.39 5.84 -8.52
C SER A 150 -0.60 7.14 -8.64
N VAL A 151 0.66 7.11 -8.24
CA VAL A 151 1.60 8.23 -8.41
C VAL A 151 2.54 7.93 -9.56
N GLY A 152 3.04 8.98 -10.20
CA GLY A 152 3.79 8.82 -11.43
C GLY A 152 4.41 10.10 -11.93
N TYR A 153 4.86 10.03 -13.17
CA TYR A 153 5.50 11.13 -13.89
C TYR A 153 4.99 11.17 -15.33
N ARG A 154 5.31 12.24 -16.04
CA ARG A 154 5.03 12.37 -17.48
C ARG A 154 6.34 12.59 -18.22
N ALA A 155 6.78 11.59 -18.98
CA ALA A 155 7.84 11.76 -19.95
C ALA A 155 7.35 12.63 -21.12
N GLU A 156 8.25 13.37 -21.75
CA GLU A 156 7.90 14.26 -22.88
C GLU A 156 7.12 13.49 -23.95
N LYS A 157 5.99 14.07 -24.39
CA LYS A 157 5.13 13.54 -25.46
C LYS A 157 4.50 12.15 -25.18
N ASN A 158 4.62 11.63 -23.97
CA ASN A 158 4.00 10.38 -23.56
C ASN A 158 2.80 10.62 -22.62
N PRO A 159 1.83 9.68 -22.56
CA PRO A 159 0.86 9.64 -21.47
C PRO A 159 1.56 9.54 -20.10
N PRO A 160 0.89 9.90 -18.99
CA PRO A 160 1.41 9.64 -17.65
C PRO A 160 1.79 8.18 -17.44
N SER A 161 3.00 7.96 -16.92
CA SER A 161 3.46 6.66 -16.45
C SER A 161 3.16 6.53 -14.97
N VAL A 162 2.81 5.32 -14.51
CA VAL A 162 2.61 5.02 -13.09
C VAL A 162 3.89 4.42 -12.51
N ALA A 163 4.44 5.05 -11.47
CA ALA A 163 5.62 4.55 -10.76
C ALA A 163 5.26 3.63 -9.59
N ALA A 164 4.18 3.95 -8.87
CA ALA A 164 3.66 3.11 -7.79
C ALA A 164 2.17 3.34 -7.57
N VAL A 165 1.52 2.38 -6.91
CA VAL A 165 0.17 2.56 -6.36
C VAL A 165 0.29 2.58 -4.84
N ILE A 166 0.21 3.78 -4.25
CA ILE A 166 0.26 3.96 -2.79
C ILE A 166 -1.06 3.45 -2.20
N HIS A 167 -0.97 2.60 -1.18
CA HIS A 167 -2.09 2.18 -0.36
C HIS A 167 -2.13 3.04 0.89
N LEU A 168 -3.28 3.70 1.10
CA LEU A 168 -3.55 4.50 2.29
C LEU A 168 -4.76 3.93 3.03
N ALA A 169 -4.78 4.10 4.34
CA ALA A 169 -5.90 3.78 5.20
C ALA A 169 -6.22 4.95 6.13
N ARG A 170 -7.48 5.10 6.54
CA ARG A 170 -7.87 6.10 7.54
C ARG A 170 -7.42 5.67 8.92
N LEU A 171 -6.61 6.50 9.57
CA LEU A 171 -6.11 6.27 10.92
C LEU A 171 -6.82 7.21 11.89
N GLY A 172 -7.66 6.66 12.76
CA GLY A 172 -8.47 7.42 13.71
C GLY A 172 -9.97 7.37 13.45
N GLN A 173 -10.73 8.17 14.19
CA GLN A 173 -12.19 8.12 14.23
C GLN A 173 -12.84 9.28 13.46
N GLY A 174 -14.06 9.07 12.96
CA GLY A 174 -14.83 10.09 12.26
C GLY A 174 -14.39 10.35 10.81
N ASP A 175 -15.01 11.36 10.20
CA ASP A 175 -14.82 11.73 8.79
C ASP A 175 -13.50 12.46 8.54
N ASP A 176 -12.98 13.12 9.58
CA ASP A 176 -11.70 13.81 9.59
C ASP A 176 -10.55 12.90 10.08
N ALA A 177 -10.74 11.58 10.06
CA ALA A 177 -9.64 10.64 10.24
C ALA A 177 -8.62 10.83 9.11
N PRO A 178 -7.34 11.15 9.41
CA PRO A 178 -6.33 11.38 8.41
C PRO A 178 -5.99 10.12 7.61
N TRP A 179 -5.45 10.32 6.41
CA TRP A 179 -4.86 9.27 5.62
C TRP A 179 -3.45 8.93 6.12
N GLU A 180 -3.24 7.65 6.35
CA GLU A 180 -1.98 7.02 6.71
C GLU A 180 -1.53 6.15 5.54
N VAL A 181 -0.30 6.33 5.06
CA VAL A 181 0.33 5.41 4.12
C VAL A 181 0.57 4.09 4.85
N VAL A 182 0.21 2.98 4.22
CA VAL A 182 0.39 1.63 4.78
C VAL A 182 1.21 0.73 3.87
N GLY A 183 1.66 1.22 2.71
CA GLY A 183 2.53 0.49 1.79
C GLY A 183 2.16 0.77 0.33
N THR A 184 2.57 -0.12 -0.56
CA THR A 184 2.20 -0.07 -1.98
C THR A 184 1.47 -1.33 -2.43
N ARG A 185 0.64 -1.17 -3.46
CA ARG A 185 0.12 -2.27 -4.26
C ARG A 185 1.03 -2.45 -5.47
N ASP A 186 1.96 -3.37 -5.31
CA ASP A 186 3.06 -3.59 -6.25
C ASP A 186 2.62 -4.16 -7.60
N ARG A 187 3.39 -3.83 -8.65
CA ARG A 187 3.15 -4.32 -10.02
C ARG A 187 4.45 -4.78 -10.68
N THR A 188 5.20 -3.85 -11.27
CA THR A 188 6.43 -4.13 -12.03
C THR A 188 7.61 -4.42 -11.12
N LEU A 189 7.74 -3.69 -10.02
CA LEU A 189 8.66 -3.95 -8.92
C LEU A 189 7.84 -4.33 -7.69
N THR A 190 8.21 -5.42 -7.01
CA THR A 190 7.53 -5.88 -5.80
C THR A 190 8.50 -6.09 -4.65
N ILE A 191 8.02 -5.93 -3.41
CA ILE A 191 8.69 -6.43 -2.21
C ILE A 191 7.84 -7.57 -1.63
N THR A 192 8.40 -8.78 -1.58
CA THR A 192 7.74 -9.95 -0.97
C THR A 192 8.42 -10.40 0.33
N GLN A 193 9.65 -9.94 0.54
CA GLN A 193 10.42 -10.18 1.75
C GLN A 193 11.09 -8.87 2.17
N PRO A 194 11.01 -8.46 3.45
CA PRO A 194 10.11 -9.02 4.46
C PRO A 194 8.63 -8.86 4.08
N ARG A 195 7.76 -9.66 4.71
CA ARG A 195 6.32 -9.45 4.59
C ARG A 195 5.92 -8.17 5.31
N TYR A 196 4.81 -7.58 4.87
CA TYR A 196 4.19 -6.46 5.56
C TYR A 196 3.97 -6.75 7.06
N GLY A 197 4.42 -5.83 7.92
CA GLY A 197 4.30 -5.95 9.38
C GLY A 197 5.17 -7.04 10.02
N ALA A 198 6.04 -7.69 9.25
CA ALA A 198 6.99 -8.67 9.80
C ALA A 198 7.93 -7.99 10.81
N LEU A 199 8.36 -8.76 11.81
CA LEU A 199 9.41 -8.34 12.73
C LEU A 199 10.77 -8.62 12.08
N ALA A 200 11.64 -7.62 12.01
CA ALA A 200 12.99 -7.82 11.49
C ALA A 200 14.01 -6.88 12.14
N GLY A 201 15.27 -7.31 12.16
CA GLY A 201 16.42 -6.55 12.62
C GLY A 201 17.38 -6.23 11.48
N SER A 202 18.57 -5.78 11.86
CA SER A 202 19.68 -5.50 10.95
C SER A 202 20.75 -6.59 11.07
N PRO A 203 21.29 -7.13 9.96
CA PRO A 203 20.96 -6.81 8.57
C PRO A 203 19.59 -7.37 8.14
N LEU A 204 18.91 -6.63 7.25
CA LEU A 204 17.62 -7.00 6.69
C LEU A 204 17.79 -7.58 5.29
N THR A 205 17.23 -8.76 5.05
CA THR A 205 17.08 -9.28 3.68
C THR A 205 15.81 -8.75 3.06
N VAL A 206 15.95 -7.99 1.98
CA VAL A 206 14.84 -7.43 1.19
C VAL A 206 14.85 -8.07 -0.19
N GLY A 207 13.69 -8.52 -0.66
CA GLY A 207 13.59 -9.15 -1.97
C GLY A 207 12.17 -9.21 -2.50
N GLY A 208 12.07 -9.53 -3.78
CA GLY A 208 10.79 -9.62 -4.46
C GLY A 208 10.95 -9.99 -5.92
N ARG A 209 10.10 -9.42 -6.77
CA ARG A 209 10.11 -9.67 -8.22
C ARG A 209 10.19 -8.37 -8.98
N ILE A 210 10.78 -8.42 -10.16
CA ILE A 210 10.88 -7.29 -11.07
C ILE A 210 10.49 -7.70 -12.49
N THR A 211 9.82 -6.81 -13.21
CA THR A 211 9.57 -6.90 -14.65
C THR A 211 10.09 -5.64 -15.30
N GLY A 212 11.07 -5.78 -16.20
CA GLY A 212 11.78 -4.65 -16.80
C GLY A 212 12.97 -5.12 -17.64
N VAL A 213 13.76 -4.18 -18.15
CA VAL A 213 14.97 -4.49 -18.93
C VAL A 213 16.15 -3.79 -18.27
N ASP A 214 17.18 -4.56 -17.92
CA ASP A 214 18.44 -4.06 -17.34
C ASP A 214 18.26 -3.07 -16.18
N GLU A 215 17.40 -3.46 -15.24
CA GLU A 215 17.03 -2.65 -14.09
C GLU A 215 18.12 -2.66 -13.01
N SER A 216 18.27 -1.53 -12.33
CA SER A 216 19.16 -1.37 -11.19
C SER A 216 18.34 -1.08 -9.94
N ILE A 217 18.24 -2.05 -9.02
CA ILE A 217 17.41 -1.93 -7.83
C ILE A 217 18.23 -1.37 -6.68
N ARG A 218 17.78 -0.22 -6.16
CA ARG A 218 18.25 0.36 -4.90
C ARG A 218 17.24 0.04 -3.81
N VAL A 219 17.73 -0.29 -2.62
CA VAL A 219 16.89 -0.49 -1.44
C VAL A 219 17.31 0.50 -0.36
N ASP A 220 16.33 1.24 0.16
CA ASP A 220 16.49 2.14 1.30
C ASP A 220 15.67 1.63 2.49
N VAL A 221 16.25 1.78 3.69
CA VAL A 221 15.53 1.66 4.95
C VAL A 221 15.44 3.05 5.57
N ARG A 222 14.23 3.46 5.97
CA ARG A 222 13.93 4.79 6.54
C ARG A 222 13.06 4.66 7.77
N GLN A 223 12.93 5.74 8.52
CA GLN A 223 11.92 5.87 9.58
C GLN A 223 11.14 7.17 9.40
N ALA A 224 9.88 7.17 9.82
CA ALA A 224 8.94 8.25 9.54
C ALA A 224 9.18 9.49 10.39
N SER A 225 9.56 9.32 11.66
CA SER A 225 9.76 10.43 12.59
C SER A 225 10.84 11.43 12.17
N THR A 226 11.91 10.95 11.53
CA THR A 226 13.02 11.80 11.08
C THR A 226 13.07 12.00 9.57
N GLY A 227 12.43 11.13 8.78
CA GLY A 227 12.60 11.11 7.32
C GLY A 227 13.97 10.59 6.86
N GLU A 228 14.86 10.29 7.80
CA GLU A 228 16.24 9.94 7.50
C GLU A 228 16.34 8.53 6.92
N ARG A 229 17.35 8.37 6.07
CA ARG A 229 17.74 7.08 5.54
C ARG A 229 18.68 6.40 6.54
N LEU A 230 18.20 5.31 7.14
CA LEU A 230 18.92 4.51 8.13
C LEU A 230 19.92 3.54 7.51
N GLY A 231 19.72 3.18 6.24
CA GLY A 231 20.60 2.29 5.49
C GLY A 231 20.22 2.22 4.01
N THR A 232 21.20 1.88 3.19
CA THR A 232 21.05 1.67 1.74
C THR A 232 21.76 0.40 1.32
N SER A 233 21.16 -0.32 0.39
CA SER A 233 21.85 -1.30 -0.44
C SER A 233 21.71 -0.89 -1.89
N CYS A 234 22.83 -0.80 -2.58
CA CYS A 234 22.89 -0.50 -3.99
C CYS A 234 24.01 -1.32 -4.64
N CYS A 235 23.87 -1.75 -5.89
CA CYS A 235 22.63 -1.84 -6.64
C CYS A 235 22.52 -3.26 -7.17
N VAL A 236 21.34 -3.84 -7.04
CA VAL A 236 21.09 -5.23 -7.44
C VAL A 236 20.61 -5.22 -8.88
N PRO A 237 21.33 -5.90 -9.80
CA PRO A 237 20.85 -6.03 -11.16
C PRO A 237 19.55 -6.84 -11.19
N GLY A 238 18.61 -6.41 -12.00
CA GLY A 238 17.33 -7.07 -12.24
C GLY A 238 16.87 -6.87 -13.68
N GLY A 239 15.87 -7.62 -14.12
CA GLY A 239 15.37 -7.54 -15.49
C GLY A 239 14.81 -8.86 -15.96
N GLY A 240 14.07 -8.85 -17.06
CA GLY A 240 13.27 -9.98 -17.53
C GLY A 240 11.85 -9.97 -16.94
N GLU A 241 11.06 -10.99 -17.25
CA GLU A 241 9.67 -11.09 -16.77
C GLU A 241 9.60 -11.69 -15.37
N ARG A 242 9.07 -10.91 -14.42
CA ARG A 242 8.89 -11.31 -13.02
C ARG A 242 10.12 -11.98 -12.42
N GLN A 243 11.34 -11.58 -12.75
CA GLN A 243 12.54 -12.22 -12.21
C GLN A 243 12.71 -11.94 -10.71
N PRO A 244 13.19 -12.90 -9.92
CA PRO A 244 13.44 -12.67 -8.50
C PRO A 244 14.64 -11.73 -8.30
N TRP A 245 14.60 -10.94 -7.24
CA TRP A 245 15.74 -10.13 -6.80
C TRP A 245 15.83 -10.16 -5.27
N SER A 246 17.03 -9.93 -4.74
CA SER A 246 17.29 -9.88 -3.30
C SER A 246 18.50 -9.01 -2.99
N ALA A 247 18.44 -8.29 -1.87
CA ALA A 247 19.49 -7.45 -1.32
C ALA A 247 19.58 -7.66 0.20
N GLN A 248 20.79 -7.54 0.77
CA GLN A 248 20.94 -7.32 2.20
C GLN A 248 21.17 -5.83 2.46
N VAL A 249 20.46 -5.29 3.45
CA VAL A 249 20.58 -3.90 3.89
C VAL A 249 20.94 -3.88 5.37
N THR A 250 22.12 -3.36 5.68
CA THR A 250 22.47 -3.02 7.06
C THR A 250 21.97 -1.61 7.34
N PHE A 251 21.19 -1.46 8.41
CA PHE A 251 20.72 -0.17 8.91
C PHE A 251 20.99 -0.03 10.41
N ARG A 252 20.96 1.20 10.93
CA ARG A 252 21.19 1.51 12.35
C ARG A 252 20.30 2.67 12.79
N GLY A 253 20.09 2.79 14.10
CA GLY A 253 19.42 3.96 14.69
C GLY A 253 17.91 4.03 14.45
N ALA A 254 17.26 2.90 14.16
CA ALA A 254 15.80 2.85 14.11
C ALA A 254 15.24 3.06 15.52
N THR A 255 14.37 4.05 15.68
CA THR A 255 13.69 4.39 16.95
C THR A 255 12.18 4.31 16.83
N ASP A 256 11.65 4.34 15.60
CA ASP A 256 10.22 4.16 15.35
C ASP A 256 9.81 2.68 15.52
N PRO A 257 8.55 2.41 15.92
CA PRO A 257 8.04 1.03 16.06
C PRO A 257 8.02 0.26 14.73
N ALA A 258 8.10 0.97 13.60
CA ALA A 258 8.25 0.40 12.29
C ALA A 258 9.19 1.24 11.42
N ILE A 259 9.94 0.55 10.56
CA ILE A 259 10.73 1.14 9.50
C ILE A 259 10.00 1.02 8.16
N VAL A 260 10.34 1.94 7.26
CA VAL A 260 9.91 1.95 5.87
C VAL A 260 10.99 1.30 5.02
N VAL A 261 10.66 0.20 4.37
CA VAL A 261 11.54 -0.41 3.36
C VAL A 261 11.07 0.01 1.98
N VAL A 262 11.98 0.59 1.20
CA VAL A 262 11.70 1.14 -0.12
C VAL A 262 12.61 0.47 -1.12
N ALA A 263 12.05 -0.12 -2.17
CA ALA A 263 12.80 -0.58 -3.33
C ALA A 263 12.46 0.33 -4.51
N SER A 264 13.47 0.84 -5.21
CA SER A 264 13.29 1.72 -6.37
C SER A 264 14.18 1.30 -7.53
N THR A 265 13.70 1.52 -8.74
CA THR A 265 14.48 1.36 -9.96
C THR A 265 14.10 2.43 -10.99
N GLY A 266 14.97 2.63 -11.96
CA GLY A 266 14.85 3.66 -12.98
C GLY A 266 16.17 3.87 -13.72
N GLY A 267 16.31 5.02 -14.35
CA GLY A 267 17.50 5.44 -15.09
C GLY A 267 17.28 5.59 -16.60
N HIS A 268 16.13 5.21 -17.15
CA HIS A 268 15.85 5.37 -18.58
C HIS A 268 15.33 6.76 -18.95
N TYR A 269 14.25 7.17 -18.30
CA TYR A 269 13.59 8.47 -18.46
C TYR A 269 13.79 9.37 -17.25
N GLN A 270 13.83 8.79 -16.04
CA GLN A 270 13.98 9.47 -14.76
C GLN A 270 14.89 8.68 -13.81
N GLU A 271 15.33 9.27 -12.68
CA GLU A 271 16.10 8.52 -11.67
C GLU A 271 15.27 7.37 -11.08
N VAL A 272 14.00 7.63 -10.78
CA VAL A 272 13.02 6.65 -10.32
C VAL A 272 11.89 6.54 -11.34
N GLU A 273 11.61 5.31 -11.75
CA GLU A 273 10.56 4.98 -12.71
C GLU A 273 9.54 4.01 -12.12
N ALA A 274 9.96 3.18 -11.18
CA ALA A 274 9.09 2.32 -10.39
C ALA A 274 9.62 2.18 -8.96
N PHE A 275 8.71 2.10 -7.99
CA PHE A 275 9.08 1.82 -6.60
C PHE A 275 8.01 1.00 -5.87
N ALA A 276 8.45 0.33 -4.82
CA ALA A 276 7.62 -0.45 -3.90
C ALA A 276 8.01 -0.13 -2.45
N VAL A 277 7.04 -0.21 -1.55
CA VAL A 277 7.18 0.13 -0.14
C VAL A 277 6.46 -0.90 0.73
N THR A 278 7.13 -1.34 1.81
CA THR A 278 6.49 -2.12 2.87
C THR A 278 6.86 -1.59 4.25
N ALA A 279 5.92 -1.68 5.20
CA ALA A 279 6.20 -1.48 6.62
C ALA A 279 6.80 -2.75 7.24
N VAL A 280 7.76 -2.58 8.12
CA VAL A 280 8.43 -3.66 8.86
C VAL A 280 8.57 -3.23 10.31
N ARG A 281 8.16 -4.07 11.25
CA ARG A 281 8.34 -3.80 12.68
C ARG A 281 9.79 -4.02 13.05
N THR A 282 10.33 -3.10 13.84
CA THR A 282 11.68 -3.23 14.38
C THR A 282 11.71 -4.29 15.46
N ALA A 283 12.64 -5.25 15.37
CA ALA A 283 12.97 -6.08 16.51
C ALA A 283 13.69 -5.23 17.57
N ASP A 284 13.25 -5.33 18.82
CA ASP A 284 13.90 -4.70 19.99
C ASP A 284 15.35 -5.18 20.17
#